data_AF-A0A968HQ36-F1
#
_entry.id   AF-A0A968HQ36-F1
#
_cell.length_a   1.000
_cell.length_b   1.000
_cell.length_c   1.000
_cell.angle_alpha   90.00
_cell.angle_beta   90.00
_cell.angle_gamma   90.00
#
_symmetry.space_group_name_H-M   'P 1'
#
loop_
_entity.id
_entity.type
_entity.pdbx_description
1 polymer ?
#
loop_
_entity_poly.entity_id
_entity_poly.type
_entity_poly.pdbx_seq_one_letter_code
_entity_poly.pdbx_strand_id
1 'polypeptide(L)'
;MTGAFLVHNGGACAILSQIRINFSVGKAFEQAALSRLGLLKNTTKIEGLTRSGHLGRAIPDAITDAGIYEVKNRLVVSYTRQLQIQVDYARMAGRPFHLIVSPRTQHVTRSLLDAVADTGGSVRALDPATGHFSAFVPRF
;
A
#
# COMPACT_ATOMS: atom_id res chain seq x y z
N MET A 1 39.98 17.13 -36.58
CA MET A 1 39.07 15.99 -36.72
C MET A 1 38.77 15.48 -35.33
N THR A 2 37.53 15.64 -34.90
CA THR A 2 37.07 15.50 -33.52
C THR A 2 36.53 14.09 -33.32
N GLY A 3 37.18 13.28 -32.48
CA GLY A 3 36.67 11.98 -32.06
C GLY A 3 36.02 12.11 -30.69
N ALA A 4 34.69 12.14 -30.65
CA ALA A 4 33.93 12.13 -29.41
C ALA A 4 33.94 10.72 -28.79
N PHE A 5 34.50 10.61 -27.60
CA PHE A 5 34.43 9.44 -26.74
C PHE A 5 33.07 9.42 -26.03
N LEU A 6 32.19 8.51 -26.45
CA LEU A 6 30.85 8.33 -25.88
C LEU A 6 30.91 7.24 -24.80
N VAL A 7 31.15 7.65 -23.55
CA VAL A 7 31.02 6.76 -22.38
C VAL A 7 29.56 6.75 -21.94
N HIS A 8 28.89 5.62 -22.17
CA HIS A 8 27.61 5.32 -21.55
C HIS A 8 27.83 4.89 -20.10
N ASN A 9 27.74 5.84 -19.15
CA ASN A 9 27.73 5.55 -17.70
C ASN A 9 26.58 6.30 -16.97
N GLY A 10 25.36 6.30 -17.56
CA GLY A 10 24.20 7.04 -17.01
C GLY A 10 23.17 6.22 -16.21
N GLY A 11 23.21 4.88 -16.24
CA GLY A 11 22.09 4.05 -15.77
C GLY A 11 21.89 3.96 -14.26
N ALA A 12 22.97 3.80 -13.49
CA ALA A 12 22.87 3.51 -12.05
C ALA A 12 22.41 4.73 -11.22
N CYS A 13 22.89 5.94 -11.56
CA CYS A 13 22.52 7.17 -10.84
C CYS A 13 21.04 7.53 -11.05
N ALA A 14 20.52 7.35 -12.27
CA ALA A 14 19.10 7.57 -12.58
C ALA A 14 18.18 6.61 -11.79
N ILE A 15 18.53 5.32 -11.71
CA ILE A 15 17.76 4.32 -10.95
C ILE A 15 17.73 4.66 -9.45
N LEU A 16 18.88 4.99 -8.85
CA LEU A 16 18.96 5.35 -7.43
C LEU A 16 18.16 6.63 -7.13
N SER A 17 18.18 7.61 -8.03
CA SER A 17 17.39 8.83 -7.91
C SER A 17 15.87 8.53 -7.95
N GLN A 18 15.43 7.68 -8.87
CA GLN A 18 14.03 7.31 -9.02
C GLN A 18 13.50 6.52 -7.82
N ILE A 19 14.32 5.63 -7.23
CA ILE A 19 13.98 4.89 -6.00
C ILE A 19 13.74 5.87 -4.84
N ARG A 20 14.63 6.86 -4.65
CA ARG A 20 14.48 7.86 -3.59
C ARG A 20 13.24 8.73 -3.79
N ILE A 21 12.94 9.12 -5.03
CA ILE A 21 11.72 9.86 -5.37
C ILE A 21 10.48 9.01 -5.05
N ASN A 22 10.42 7.77 -5.53
CA ASN A 22 9.29 6.87 -5.26
C ASN A 22 9.07 6.65 -3.76
N PHE A 23 10.16 6.49 -3.00
CA PHE A 23 10.09 6.35 -1.54
C PHE A 23 9.54 7.61 -0.87
N SER A 24 10.07 8.80 -1.24
CA SER A 24 9.61 10.08 -0.69
C SER A 24 8.14 10.34 -1.00
N VAL A 25 7.72 10.13 -2.26
CA VAL A 25 6.33 10.31 -2.70
C VAL A 25 5.40 9.28 -2.03
N GLY A 26 5.86 8.05 -1.85
CA GLY A 26 5.13 7.02 -1.10
C GLY A 26 4.90 7.43 0.36
N LYS A 27 5.95 7.87 1.05
CA LYS A 27 5.89 8.30 2.45
C LYS A 27 5.00 9.53 2.65
N ALA A 28 5.10 10.52 1.75
CA ALA A 28 4.25 11.71 1.81
C ALA A 28 2.76 11.35 1.63
N PHE A 29 2.45 10.44 0.71
CA PHE A 29 1.08 9.97 0.50
C PHE A 29 0.54 9.19 1.72
N GLU A 30 1.36 8.31 2.30
CA GLU A 30 1.02 7.59 3.53
C GLU A 30 0.69 8.55 4.68
N GLN A 31 1.55 9.54 4.91
CA GLN A 31 1.34 10.55 5.95
C GLN A 31 0.06 11.37 5.71
N ALA A 32 -0.21 11.77 4.47
CA ALA A 32 -1.44 12.49 4.12
C ALA A 32 -2.68 11.63 4.39
N ALA A 33 -2.64 10.34 4.03
CA ALA A 33 -3.75 9.41 4.27
C ALA A 33 -4.02 9.20 5.76
N LEU A 34 -2.98 8.91 6.55
CA LEU A 34 -3.12 8.72 8.00
C LEU A 34 -3.63 9.98 8.68
N SER A 35 -3.06 11.14 8.35
CA SER A 35 -3.50 12.43 8.90
C SER A 35 -4.97 12.71 8.57
N ARG A 36 -5.41 12.43 7.33
CA ARG A 36 -6.79 12.71 6.89
C ARG A 36 -7.81 11.76 7.51
N LEU A 37 -7.39 10.56 7.90
CA LEU A 37 -8.18 9.59 8.64
C LEU A 37 -8.12 9.81 10.16
N GLY A 38 -7.28 10.72 10.65
CA GLY A 38 -7.06 10.90 12.09
C GLY A 38 -6.37 9.70 12.75
N LEU A 39 -5.58 8.94 11.98
CA LEU A 39 -4.93 7.72 12.44
C LEU A 39 -3.48 7.99 12.85
N LEU A 40 -3.06 7.34 13.92
CA LEU A 40 -1.66 7.29 14.33
C LEU A 40 -0.97 6.13 13.62
N LYS A 41 0.26 6.37 13.15
CA LYS A 41 1.07 5.34 12.51
C LYS A 41 1.38 4.24 13.52
N ASN A 42 1.17 2.99 13.12
CA ASN A 42 1.56 1.83 13.88
C ASN A 42 3.02 1.45 13.59
N THR A 43 3.75 1.09 14.64
CA THR A 43 5.15 0.61 14.56
C THR A 43 5.30 -0.81 15.08
N THR A 44 4.21 -1.44 15.53
CA THR A 44 4.23 -2.77 16.14
C THR A 44 3.89 -3.82 15.09
N LYS A 45 4.60 -4.96 15.15
CA LYS A 45 4.34 -6.11 14.29
C LYS A 45 3.12 -6.87 14.78
N ILE A 46 2.30 -7.29 13.83
CA ILE A 46 1.23 -8.28 14.02
C ILE A 46 1.64 -9.61 13.39
N GLU A 47 0.97 -10.67 13.81
CA GLU A 47 1.17 -12.03 13.32
C GLU A 47 -0.06 -12.53 12.58
N GLY A 48 0.16 -13.33 11.54
CA GLY A 48 -0.92 -13.91 10.73
C GLY A 48 -0.36 -14.90 9.73
N LEU A 49 -1.25 -15.69 9.14
CA LEU A 49 -0.93 -16.70 8.15
C LEU A 49 -0.97 -16.13 6.72
N THR A 50 -0.07 -16.62 5.87
CA THR A 50 -0.20 -16.44 4.42
C THR A 50 -1.28 -17.38 3.87
N ARG A 51 -1.70 -17.17 2.62
CA ARG A 51 -2.62 -18.11 1.94
C ARG A 51 -2.07 -19.52 1.80
N SER A 52 -0.75 -19.68 1.88
CA SER A 52 -0.07 -20.98 1.89
C SER A 52 0.05 -21.60 3.29
N GLY A 53 -0.55 -20.98 4.32
CA GLY A 53 -0.51 -21.45 5.71
C GLY A 53 0.80 -21.12 6.46
N HIS A 54 1.69 -20.31 5.90
CA HIS A 54 2.93 -19.94 6.59
C HIS A 54 2.71 -18.80 7.57
N LEU A 55 3.14 -18.97 8.82
CA LEU A 55 3.15 -17.87 9.79
C LEU A 55 4.11 -16.75 9.34
N GLY A 56 3.68 -15.51 9.51
CA GLY A 56 4.47 -14.34 9.19
C GLY A 56 4.17 -13.16 10.09
N ARG A 57 5.04 -12.15 9.98
CA ARG A 57 4.89 -10.87 10.67
C ARG A 57 4.82 -9.73 9.66
N ALA A 58 3.96 -8.76 9.93
CA ALA A 58 3.83 -7.54 9.15
C ALA A 58 3.54 -6.35 10.07
N ILE A 59 3.79 -5.13 9.59
CA ILE A 59 3.39 -3.89 10.28
C ILE A 59 2.37 -3.22 9.36
N PRO A 60 1.08 -3.16 9.73
CA PRO A 60 0.12 -2.29 9.06
C PRO A 60 0.42 -0.83 9.37
N ASP A 61 0.03 0.07 8.47
CA ASP A 61 0.24 1.50 8.63
C ASP A 61 -0.51 2.06 9.84
N ALA A 62 -1.70 1.55 10.17
CA ALA A 62 -2.39 1.84 11.42
C ALA A 62 -3.26 0.67 11.93
N ILE A 63 -3.47 0.65 13.25
CA ILE A 63 -4.36 -0.30 13.94
C ILE A 63 -5.19 0.49 14.94
N THR A 64 -6.50 0.27 14.92
CA THR A 64 -7.45 0.83 15.89
C THR A 64 -8.49 -0.23 16.25
N ASP A 65 -9.39 0.08 17.18
CA ASP A 65 -10.55 -0.77 17.45
C ASP A 65 -11.55 -0.81 16.29
N ALA A 66 -11.54 0.20 15.42
CA ALA A 66 -12.39 0.27 14.24
C ALA A 66 -11.87 -0.55 13.05
N GLY A 67 -10.57 -0.90 13.03
CA GLY A 67 -9.99 -1.63 11.90
C GLY A 67 -8.47 -1.58 11.79
N ILE A 68 -7.98 -2.35 10.82
CA ILE A 68 -6.58 -2.38 10.36
C ILE A 68 -6.49 -1.58 9.06
N TYR A 69 -5.51 -0.69 8.94
CA TYR A 69 -5.38 0.20 7.78
C TYR A 69 -4.02 0.03 7.12
N GLU A 70 -4.02 -0.02 5.79
CA GLU A 70 -2.82 -0.05 4.96
C GLU A 70 -2.96 0.95 3.82
N VAL A 71 -1.87 1.65 3.49
CA VAL A 71 -1.80 2.67 2.44
C VAL A 71 -0.84 2.23 1.34
N LYS A 72 -1.27 2.32 0.08
CA LYS A 72 -0.43 2.01 -1.09
C LYS A 72 -0.46 3.12 -2.14
N ASN A 73 0.73 3.54 -2.56
CA ASN A 73 0.93 4.45 -3.68
C ASN A 73 1.62 3.71 -4.84
N ARG A 74 0.85 2.91 -5.59
CA ARG A 74 1.33 2.10 -6.72
C ARG A 74 0.30 2.02 -7.83
N LEU A 75 0.75 1.80 -9.07
CA LEU A 75 -0.16 1.56 -10.21
C LEU A 75 -0.95 0.26 -10.06
N VAL A 76 -0.29 -0.79 -9.56
CA VAL A 76 -0.88 -2.11 -9.32
C VAL A 76 -0.65 -2.52 -7.87
N VAL A 77 -1.71 -2.97 -7.20
CA VAL A 77 -1.65 -3.51 -5.84
C VAL A 77 -2.09 -4.98 -5.86
N SER A 78 -1.12 -5.87 -5.69
CA SER A 78 -1.36 -7.32 -5.65
C SER A 78 -1.50 -7.82 -4.22
N TYR A 79 -2.13 -8.99 -4.03
CA TYR A 79 -2.27 -9.63 -2.72
C TYR A 79 -0.95 -10.21 -2.18
N THR A 80 0.00 -9.33 -1.85
CA THR A 80 1.35 -9.69 -1.39
C THR A 80 1.32 -10.43 -0.05
N ARG A 81 2.43 -11.10 0.28
CA ARG A 81 2.62 -11.77 1.58
C ARG A 81 2.29 -10.87 2.78
N GLN A 82 2.72 -9.61 2.75
CA GLN A 82 2.44 -8.63 3.81
C GLN A 82 0.92 -8.42 3.97
N LEU A 83 0.21 -8.18 2.87
CA LEU A 83 -1.23 -7.96 2.89
C LEU A 83 -1.99 -9.22 3.32
N GLN A 84 -1.52 -10.41 2.94
CA GLN A 84 -2.11 -11.68 3.40
C GLN A 84 -2.04 -11.79 4.92
N ILE A 85 -0.88 -11.52 5.51
CA ILE A 85 -0.69 -11.55 6.97
C ILE A 85 -1.61 -10.53 7.67
N GLN A 86 -1.71 -9.31 7.13
CA GLN A 86 -2.52 -8.26 7.75
C GLN A 86 -4.02 -8.54 7.65
N VAL A 87 -4.49 -9.07 6.50
CA VAL A 87 -5.89 -9.48 6.32
C VAL A 87 -6.22 -10.67 7.23
N ASP A 88 -5.33 -11.64 7.35
CA ASP A 88 -5.53 -12.78 8.25
C ASP A 88 -5.62 -12.33 9.72
N TYR A 89 -4.72 -11.45 10.16
CA TYR A 89 -4.81 -10.84 11.48
C TYR A 89 -6.13 -10.09 11.69
N ALA A 90 -6.57 -9.31 10.70
CA ALA A 90 -7.84 -8.59 10.76
C ALA A 90 -9.03 -9.55 10.95
N ARG A 91 -9.04 -10.67 10.22
CA ARG A 91 -10.05 -11.74 10.38
C ARG A 91 -10.03 -12.35 11.77
N MET A 92 -8.85 -12.76 12.25
CA MET A 92 -8.70 -13.34 13.60
C MET A 92 -9.14 -12.37 14.70
N ALA A 93 -8.86 -11.08 14.53
CA ALA A 93 -9.23 -10.03 15.48
C ALA A 93 -10.71 -9.59 15.36
N GLY A 94 -11.46 -10.08 14.37
CA GLY A 94 -12.83 -9.64 14.11
C GLY A 94 -12.92 -8.16 13.69
N ARG A 95 -11.88 -7.63 13.03
CA ARG A 95 -11.76 -6.22 12.66
C ARG A 95 -11.70 -6.07 11.13
N PRO A 96 -12.32 -5.04 10.54
CA PRO A 96 -12.19 -4.74 9.12
C PRO A 96 -10.74 -4.43 8.71
N PHE A 97 -10.35 -4.86 7.51
CA PHE A 97 -9.12 -4.45 6.85
C PHE A 97 -9.41 -3.40 5.77
N HIS A 98 -8.91 -2.18 5.94
CA HIS A 98 -9.11 -1.07 5.01
C HIS A 98 -7.84 -0.79 4.20
N LEU A 99 -7.97 -0.79 2.88
CA LEU A 99 -6.89 -0.44 1.96
C LEU A 99 -7.13 0.96 1.38
N ILE A 100 -6.20 1.87 1.61
CA ILE A 100 -6.20 3.20 1.02
C ILE A 100 -5.22 3.22 -0.14
N VAL A 101 -5.68 3.64 -1.31
CA VAL A 101 -4.86 3.70 -2.53
C VAL A 101 -4.76 5.11 -3.08
N SER A 102 -3.67 5.37 -3.80
CA SER A 102 -3.47 6.62 -4.53
C SER A 102 -4.41 6.75 -5.75
N PRO A 103 -4.71 7.95 -6.25
CA PRO A 103 -5.54 8.13 -7.46
C PRO A 103 -4.91 7.55 -8.72
N ARG A 104 -3.58 7.37 -8.72
CA ARG A 104 -2.85 6.72 -9.81
C ARG A 104 -2.97 5.19 -9.81
N THR A 105 -3.56 4.59 -8.78
CA THR A 105 -3.77 3.14 -8.74
C THR A 105 -4.80 2.76 -9.78
N GLN A 106 -4.40 1.90 -10.72
CA GLN A 106 -5.23 1.46 -11.83
C GLN A 106 -5.81 0.07 -11.58
N HIS A 107 -5.08 -0.78 -10.87
CA HIS A 107 -5.47 -2.16 -10.64
C HIS A 107 -5.22 -2.61 -9.20
N VAL A 108 -6.20 -3.28 -8.64
CA VAL A 108 -6.11 -4.03 -7.39
C VAL A 108 -6.56 -5.45 -7.73
N THR A 109 -5.70 -6.44 -7.45
CA THR A 109 -6.00 -7.83 -7.84
C THR A 109 -7.31 -8.30 -7.21
N ARG A 110 -8.14 -9.04 -7.96
CA ARG A 110 -9.42 -9.60 -7.45
C ARG A 110 -9.26 -10.32 -6.12
N SER A 111 -8.23 -11.16 -5.98
CA SER A 111 -7.95 -11.88 -4.73
C SER A 111 -7.71 -10.99 -3.50
N LEU A 112 -7.22 -9.76 -3.69
CA LEU A 112 -7.09 -8.77 -2.62
C LEU A 112 -8.43 -8.07 -2.36
N LEU A 113 -9.19 -7.74 -3.40
CA LEU A 113 -10.52 -7.14 -3.26
C LEU A 113 -11.46 -8.06 -2.48
N ASP A 114 -11.52 -9.34 -2.86
CA ASP A 114 -12.34 -10.36 -2.20
C ASP A 114 -11.91 -10.49 -0.73
N ALA A 115 -10.60 -10.58 -0.48
CA ALA A 115 -10.09 -10.74 0.88
C ALA A 115 -10.33 -9.51 1.77
N VAL A 116 -10.29 -8.29 1.22
CA VAL A 116 -10.69 -7.06 1.91
C VAL A 116 -12.18 -7.13 2.26
N ALA A 117 -13.04 -7.46 1.30
CA ALA A 117 -14.48 -7.55 1.48
C ALA A 117 -14.87 -8.59 2.54
N ASP A 118 -14.20 -9.75 2.56
CA ASP A 118 -14.41 -10.82 3.55
C ASP A 118 -14.20 -10.36 5.01
N THR A 119 -13.41 -9.31 5.23
CA THR A 119 -13.20 -8.74 6.57
C THR A 119 -14.29 -7.73 6.98
N GLY A 120 -15.22 -7.39 6.08
CA GLY A 120 -16.08 -6.21 6.20
C GLY A 120 -15.34 -4.89 5.90
N GLY A 121 -14.15 -4.99 5.32
CA GLY A 121 -13.28 -3.88 4.97
C GLY A 121 -13.66 -3.15 3.69
N SER A 122 -12.83 -2.19 3.30
CA SER A 122 -13.05 -1.41 2.06
C SER A 122 -11.76 -1.00 1.38
N VAL A 123 -11.83 -0.82 0.06
CA VAL A 123 -10.76 -0.17 -0.72
C VAL A 123 -11.22 1.23 -1.12
N ARG A 124 -10.46 2.24 -0.72
CA ARG A 124 -10.78 3.65 -0.96
C ARG A 124 -9.63 4.36 -1.63
N ALA A 125 -9.91 5.18 -2.64
CA ALA A 125 -8.93 6.08 -3.23
C ALA A 125 -8.94 7.41 -2.48
N LEU A 126 -7.76 7.91 -2.11
CA LEU A 126 -7.58 9.26 -1.55
C LEU A 126 -7.05 10.18 -2.63
N ASP A 127 -7.76 11.27 -2.92
CA ASP A 127 -7.18 12.42 -3.61
C ASP A 127 -6.38 13.27 -2.60
N PRO A 128 -5.05 13.31 -2.69
CA PRO A 128 -4.24 14.07 -1.73
C PRO A 128 -4.37 15.59 -1.90
N ALA A 129 -4.86 16.09 -3.04
CA ALA A 129 -5.01 17.52 -3.27
C ALA A 129 -6.26 18.09 -2.57
N THR A 130 -7.35 17.32 -2.56
CA THR A 130 -8.63 17.72 -1.95
C THR A 130 -8.88 17.06 -0.60
N GLY A 131 -8.14 15.99 -0.28
CA GLY A 131 -8.38 15.13 0.88
C GLY A 131 -9.67 14.32 0.78
N HIS A 132 -10.28 14.25 -0.40
CA HIS A 132 -11.52 13.50 -0.61
C HIS A 132 -11.24 12.01 -0.78
N PHE A 133 -12.07 11.17 -0.15
CA PHE A 133 -12.04 9.73 -0.32
C PHE A 133 -13.20 9.26 -1.19
N SER A 134 -12.91 8.45 -2.20
CA SER A 134 -13.91 7.75 -3.00
C SER A 134 -13.78 6.24 -2.87
N ALA A 135 -14.86 5.51 -3.16
CA ALA A 135 -14.76 4.07 -3.34
C ALA A 135 -13.81 3.78 -4.52
N PHE A 136 -12.90 2.82 -4.36
CA PHE A 136 -12.08 2.38 -5.49
C PHE A 136 -12.95 1.58 -6.45
N VAL A 137 -12.99 1.98 -7.72
CA VAL A 137 -13.72 1.28 -8.78
C VAL A 137 -12.72 0.44 -9.58
N PRO A 138 -12.73 -0.90 -9.44
CA PRO A 138 -11.82 -1.76 -10.17
C PRO A 138 -12.05 -1.66 -11.68
N ARG A 139 -10.96 -1.64 -12.45
CA ARG A 139 -10.99 -1.84 -13.90
C ARG A 139 -10.40 -3.23 -14.18
N PHE A 140 -11.23 -4.11 -14.73
CA PHE A 140 -10.88 -5.49 -15.07
C PHE A 140 -10.72 -5.64 -16.58
#